data_AF-A0A661P6I0-F1
#
_entry.id   AF-A0A661P6I0-F1
#
_cell.length_a   1.000
_cell.length_b   1.000
_cell.length_c   1.000
_cell.angle_alpha   90.00
_cell.angle_beta   90.00
_cell.angle_gamma   90.00
#
_symmetry.space_group_name_H-M   'P 1'
#
loop_
_entity.id
_entity.type
_entity.pdbx_description
1 polymer ?
#
loop_
_entity_poly.entity_id
_entity_poly.type
_entity_poly.pdbx_seq_one_letter_code
_entity_poly.pdbx_strand_id
1 'polypeptide(L)'
;MRMRSLVLVSGLLGLLAACGGTAAVFDDGTGGSGGSSSSSSSSSSTSSSSSSSGTQTVCDESSECVLTDKTCCGVCSMPDLDDKVALHEDDVFQYREDVCVDSEGCPICYSEPNPDLFAYCEAGLCKGADVKGDPLGGCVGASDCKLRLGLECCECGNEDGLLTAIPIAYEQKLQELVCEPGFGCPECAPVYPIGAEPWCEAGHCVVMYMDAPSDS
;
A
#
# COMPACT_ATOMS: atom_id res chain seq x y z
N MET A 1 27.60 -26.39 -32.43
CA MET A 1 26.39 -26.72 -33.21
C MET A 1 25.27 -25.79 -32.74
N ARG A 2 24.80 -24.89 -33.60
CA ARG A 2 23.74 -23.91 -33.30
C ARG A 2 22.39 -24.54 -33.59
N MET A 3 21.52 -24.68 -32.59
CA MET A 3 20.11 -25.00 -32.80
C MET A 3 19.30 -23.72 -32.58
N ARG A 4 18.73 -23.22 -33.68
CA ARG A 4 17.72 -22.17 -33.70
C ARG A 4 16.37 -22.82 -33.44
N SER A 5 15.66 -22.41 -32.41
CA SER A 5 14.26 -22.80 -32.20
C SER A 5 13.35 -21.63 -32.56
N LEU A 6 12.59 -21.82 -33.64
CA LEU A 6 11.47 -20.99 -34.09
C LEU A 6 10.21 -21.51 -33.40
N VAL A 7 9.46 -20.66 -32.72
CA VAL A 7 8.09 -20.97 -32.30
C VAL A 7 7.16 -19.84 -32.76
N LEU A 8 6.03 -20.30 -33.29
CA LEU A 8 5.12 -19.63 -34.20
C LEU A 8 4.19 -18.60 -33.56
N VAL A 9 3.93 -17.56 -34.35
CA VAL A 9 2.83 -16.60 -34.26
C VAL A 9 1.52 -17.26 -34.70
N SER A 10 0.46 -17.17 -33.91
CA SER A 10 -0.95 -17.28 -34.31
C SER A 10 -1.79 -16.83 -33.09
N GLY A 11 -2.52 -15.72 -33.06
CA GLY A 11 -3.44 -15.20 -34.05
C GLY A 11 -4.86 -15.60 -33.65
N LEU A 12 -5.55 -14.80 -32.84
CA LEU A 12 -7.01 -14.83 -32.76
C LEU A 12 -7.59 -13.43 -32.57
N LEU A 13 -8.13 -12.95 -33.69
CA LEU A 13 -8.89 -11.73 -33.88
C LEU A 13 -10.34 -12.01 -33.42
N GLY A 14 -10.85 -11.26 -32.45
CA GLY A 14 -12.23 -11.37 -31.96
C GLY A 14 -12.89 -10.01 -31.84
N LEU A 15 -13.57 -9.60 -32.90
CA LEU A 15 -14.26 -8.32 -33.07
C LEU A 15 -15.76 -8.53 -32.79
N LEU A 16 -16.31 -7.89 -31.76
CA LEU A 16 -17.76 -7.66 -31.65
C LEU A 16 -18.04 -6.28 -31.03
N ALA A 17 -18.52 -5.39 -31.91
CA ALA A 17 -19.16 -4.13 -31.56
C ALA A 17 -20.61 -4.38 -31.15
N ALA A 18 -21.09 -3.69 -30.10
CA ALA A 18 -22.51 -3.49 -29.86
C ALA A 18 -22.78 -2.06 -29.39
N CYS A 19 -23.70 -1.44 -30.13
CA CYS A 19 -24.20 -0.08 -30.05
C CYS A 19 -25.41 -0.01 -29.11
N GLY A 20 -25.61 1.13 -28.44
CA GLY A 20 -26.95 1.71 -28.34
C GLY A 20 -27.50 1.93 -26.93
N GLY A 21 -27.83 3.19 -26.62
CA GLY A 21 -28.81 3.49 -25.57
C GLY A 21 -28.66 4.86 -24.91
N THR A 22 -29.03 5.95 -25.58
CA THR A 22 -29.36 7.22 -24.93
C THR A 22 -30.85 7.26 -24.61
N ALA A 23 -31.22 7.51 -23.35
CA ALA A 23 -32.54 8.00 -22.99
C ALA A 23 -32.41 8.99 -21.82
N ALA A 24 -32.58 10.27 -22.14
CA ALA A 24 -32.89 11.30 -21.16
C ALA A 24 -34.36 11.15 -20.77
N VAL A 25 -34.66 11.25 -19.47
CA VAL A 25 -36.01 11.48 -18.98
C VAL A 25 -35.95 12.64 -17.98
N PHE A 26 -36.66 13.71 -18.32
CA PHE A 26 -36.97 14.83 -17.44
C PHE A 26 -38.23 14.46 -16.66
N ASP A 27 -38.24 14.62 -15.34
CA ASP A 27 -39.48 14.62 -14.56
C ASP A 27 -39.52 15.87 -13.68
N ASP A 28 -40.47 16.73 -14.02
CA ASP A 28 -40.86 17.96 -13.33
C ASP A 28 -42.00 17.59 -12.36
N GLY A 29 -41.69 17.57 -11.07
CA GLY A 29 -42.62 17.14 -10.02
C GLY A 29 -42.79 18.20 -8.94
N THR A 30 -43.68 19.16 -9.20
CA THR A 30 -44.13 20.16 -8.23
C THR A 30 -45.21 19.59 -7.29
N GLY A 31 -45.03 19.74 -5.97
CA GLY A 31 -46.14 19.96 -5.03
C GLY A 31 -46.43 18.87 -3.99
N GLY A 32 -46.52 19.29 -2.71
CA GLY A 32 -47.19 18.49 -1.67
C GLY A 32 -46.76 18.80 -0.24
N SER A 33 -47.26 19.90 0.33
CA SER A 33 -47.24 20.13 1.78
C SER A 33 -48.33 19.30 2.46
N GLY A 34 -47.98 18.51 3.48
CA GLY A 34 -48.98 17.88 4.35
C GLY A 34 -48.41 17.00 5.46
N GLY A 35 -48.69 17.38 6.71
CA GLY A 35 -49.07 16.41 7.75
C GLY A 35 -48.00 15.98 8.75
N SER A 36 -48.07 16.58 9.93
CA SER A 36 -47.41 16.20 11.18
C SER A 36 -47.72 14.76 11.62
N SER A 37 -46.73 14.05 12.19
CA SER A 37 -46.65 13.70 13.63
C SER A 37 -45.86 12.42 13.91
N SER A 38 -45.08 12.50 15.00
CA SER A 38 -44.59 11.40 15.85
C SER A 38 -43.73 10.30 15.23
N SER A 39 -42.42 10.40 15.45
CA SER A 39 -41.72 9.59 16.45
C SER A 39 -40.25 10.00 16.46
N SER A 40 -39.83 10.66 17.54
CA SER A 40 -38.43 10.74 17.92
C SER A 40 -37.97 9.34 18.32
N SER A 41 -37.68 8.54 17.30
CA SER A 41 -36.81 7.39 17.42
C SER A 41 -35.41 7.97 17.46
N SER A 42 -34.90 8.17 18.66
CA SER A 42 -33.47 8.26 18.90
C SER A 42 -32.86 7.02 18.24
N SER A 43 -32.40 7.18 17.00
CA SER A 43 -31.49 6.22 16.39
C SER A 43 -30.17 6.54 17.06
N SER A 44 -30.06 6.15 18.32
CA SER A 44 -28.79 5.72 18.85
C SER A 44 -28.37 4.63 17.90
N SER A 45 -27.55 4.98 16.91
CA SER A 45 -26.56 4.09 16.37
C SER A 45 -25.74 3.65 17.58
N THR A 46 -26.25 2.64 18.29
CA THR A 46 -25.42 1.73 19.04
C THR A 46 -24.55 1.11 17.98
N SER A 47 -23.43 1.78 17.71
CA SER A 47 -22.18 1.16 17.32
C SER A 47 -22.11 -0.07 18.20
N SER A 48 -22.45 -1.21 17.61
CA SER A 48 -22.38 -2.47 18.31
C SER A 48 -20.89 -2.68 18.41
N SER A 49 -20.33 -2.17 19.52
CA SER A 49 -19.01 -2.48 20.02
C SER A 49 -19.03 -3.97 20.27
N SER A 50 -18.89 -4.71 19.18
CA SER A 50 -18.72 -6.14 19.17
C SER A 50 -17.38 -6.31 19.82
N SER A 51 -17.43 -6.63 21.11
CA SER A 51 -16.28 -7.01 21.90
C SER A 51 -15.83 -8.37 21.36
N SER A 52 -15.22 -8.33 20.17
CA SER A 52 -14.56 -9.46 19.54
C SER A 52 -13.15 -9.45 20.11
N SER A 53 -12.99 -10.14 21.24
CA SER A 53 -11.68 -10.54 21.74
C SER A 53 -10.99 -11.35 20.64
N GLY A 54 -10.07 -10.72 19.92
CA GLY A 54 -9.27 -11.33 18.86
C GLY A 54 -8.96 -10.35 17.74
N THR A 55 -7.87 -9.60 17.90
CA THR A 55 -7.09 -8.96 16.81
C THR A 55 -7.95 -8.28 15.74
N GLN A 56 -8.46 -7.08 16.03
CA GLN A 56 -9.19 -6.35 14.99
C GLN A 56 -8.14 -5.83 13.98
N THR A 57 -8.31 -6.31 12.74
CA THR A 57 -7.56 -5.91 11.56
C THR A 57 -8.51 -5.18 10.62
N VAL A 58 -9.61 -4.64 11.12
CA VAL A 58 -10.68 -4.06 10.29
C VAL A 58 -10.30 -2.62 9.95
N CYS A 59 -10.49 -2.22 8.71
CA CYS A 59 -10.21 -0.88 8.23
C CYS A 59 -11.31 -0.44 7.26
N ASP A 60 -11.55 0.86 7.21
CA ASP A 60 -12.30 1.53 6.17
C ASP A 60 -11.34 2.17 5.14
N GLU A 61 -10.17 2.63 5.60
CA GLU A 61 -9.18 3.34 4.79
C GLU A 61 -7.77 2.73 4.93
N SER A 62 -6.94 2.83 3.88
CA SER A 62 -5.57 2.30 3.91
C SER A 62 -4.65 3.05 4.86
N SER A 63 -4.96 4.32 5.14
CA SER A 63 -4.27 5.20 6.08
C SER A 63 -4.41 4.73 7.54
N GLU A 64 -5.44 3.95 7.85
CA GLU A 64 -5.68 3.36 9.18
C GLU A 64 -4.82 2.11 9.44
N CYS A 65 -4.22 1.54 8.39
CA CYS A 65 -3.47 0.31 8.47
C CYS A 65 -1.98 0.56 8.66
N VAL A 66 -1.38 -0.07 9.67
CA VAL A 66 0.04 0.05 9.99
C VAL A 66 0.69 -1.31 10.16
N LEU A 67 1.99 -1.40 9.81
CA LEU A 67 2.80 -2.59 10.05
C LEU A 67 3.42 -2.55 11.45
N THR A 68 3.25 -3.63 12.21
CA THR A 68 3.93 -3.84 13.49
C THR A 68 4.64 -5.21 13.50
N ASP A 69 5.57 -5.40 14.43
CA ASP A 69 6.30 -6.66 14.60
C ASP A 69 5.41 -7.77 15.15
N LYS A 70 5.48 -8.98 14.58
CA LYS A 70 4.73 -10.16 15.10
C LYS A 70 5.17 -10.61 16.49
N THR A 71 6.35 -10.16 16.93
CA THR A 71 6.94 -10.52 18.22
C THR A 71 7.21 -9.25 19.01
N CYS A 72 7.24 -9.36 20.34
CA CYS A 72 7.48 -8.21 21.22
C CYS A 72 8.73 -7.38 20.87
N CYS A 73 9.75 -8.03 20.31
CA CYS A 73 11.06 -7.44 20.06
C CYS A 73 11.40 -7.27 18.58
N GLY A 74 10.53 -7.72 17.67
CA GLY A 74 10.84 -7.80 16.25
C GLY A 74 12.04 -8.71 15.97
N VAL A 75 12.75 -8.41 14.88
CA VAL A 75 13.96 -9.12 14.46
C VAL A 75 15.20 -8.24 14.54
N CYS A 76 16.34 -8.88 14.79
CA CYS A 76 17.66 -8.24 14.87
C CYS A 76 18.32 -8.07 13.49
N SER A 77 17.52 -7.71 12.49
CA SER A 77 17.90 -7.51 11.10
C SER A 77 16.88 -6.61 10.42
N MET A 78 17.03 -6.41 9.11
CA MET A 78 15.94 -5.88 8.30
C MET A 78 14.77 -6.88 8.33
N PRO A 79 13.57 -6.48 8.78
CA PRO A 79 12.41 -7.37 8.81
C PRO A 79 11.89 -7.63 7.41
N ASP A 80 11.36 -8.81 7.17
CA ASP A 80 10.55 -9.11 6.00
C ASP A 80 9.04 -9.07 6.33
N LEU A 81 8.20 -9.37 5.34
CA LEU A 81 6.75 -9.40 5.54
C LEU A 81 6.30 -10.54 6.48
N ASP A 82 7.07 -11.62 6.58
CA ASP A 82 6.80 -12.72 7.51
C ASP A 82 7.11 -12.34 8.97
N ASP A 83 7.90 -11.29 9.21
CA ASP A 83 8.15 -10.72 10.53
C ASP A 83 7.10 -9.69 10.97
N LYS A 84 6.27 -9.21 10.04
CA LYS A 84 5.31 -8.12 10.26
C LYS A 84 3.85 -8.55 10.22
N VAL A 85 3.01 -7.87 10.98
CA VAL A 85 1.55 -7.97 10.89
C VAL A 85 0.98 -6.60 10.60
N ALA A 86 -0.01 -6.55 9.69
CA ALA A 86 -0.77 -5.34 9.44
C ALA A 86 -1.99 -5.30 10.37
N LEU A 87 -2.13 -4.20 11.10
CA LEU A 87 -3.22 -3.97 12.05
C LEU A 87 -3.83 -2.61 11.79
N HIS A 88 -5.05 -2.40 12.27
CA HIS A 88 -5.59 -1.06 12.43
C HIS A 88 -4.78 -0.32 13.49
N GLU A 89 -4.52 0.97 13.30
CA GLU A 89 -3.64 1.76 14.18
C GLU A 89 -4.06 1.73 15.67
N ASP A 90 -5.36 1.75 15.94
CA ASP A 90 -5.94 1.66 17.29
C ASP A 90 -5.63 0.33 18.00
N ASP A 91 -5.42 -0.75 17.24
CA ASP A 91 -5.21 -2.10 17.78
C ASP A 91 -3.73 -2.40 18.09
N VAL A 92 -2.80 -1.59 17.57
CA VAL A 92 -1.36 -1.82 17.71
C VAL A 92 -0.92 -1.88 19.17
N PHE A 93 -1.45 -1.00 20.01
CA PHE A 93 -1.08 -0.94 21.43
C PHE A 93 -1.48 -2.22 22.17
N GLN A 94 -2.73 -2.67 22.01
CA GLN A 94 -3.21 -3.88 22.66
C GLN A 94 -2.49 -5.12 22.13
N TYR A 95 -2.29 -5.21 20.81
CA TYR A 95 -1.54 -6.29 20.20
C TYR A 95 -0.12 -6.38 20.79
N ARG A 96 0.55 -5.23 20.96
CA ARG A 96 1.89 -5.18 21.55
C ARG A 96 1.90 -5.69 23.00
N GLU A 97 0.95 -5.27 23.83
CA GLU A 97 0.82 -5.77 25.21
C GLU A 97 0.63 -7.30 25.23
N ASP A 98 -0.19 -7.82 24.32
CA ASP A 98 -0.48 -9.25 24.23
C ASP A 98 0.77 -10.07 23.82
N VAL A 99 1.52 -9.63 22.79
CA VAL A 99 2.74 -10.34 22.36
C VAL A 99 3.91 -10.15 23.32
N CYS A 100 3.83 -9.17 24.22
CA CYS A 100 4.87 -8.84 25.20
C CYS A 100 4.61 -9.37 26.62
N VAL A 101 3.50 -10.08 26.88
CA VAL A 101 3.03 -10.40 28.25
C VAL A 101 4.07 -11.12 29.13
N ASP A 102 4.92 -11.95 28.53
CA ASP A 102 5.97 -12.73 29.21
C ASP A 102 7.39 -12.35 28.73
N SER A 103 7.56 -11.16 28.16
CA SER A 103 8.85 -10.71 27.63
C SER A 103 9.76 -10.19 28.74
N GLU A 104 10.84 -10.93 29.04
CA GLU A 104 11.88 -10.54 30.02
C GLU A 104 12.84 -9.44 29.49
N GLY A 105 12.42 -8.72 28.44
CA GLY A 105 13.20 -7.69 27.77
C GLY A 105 13.76 -8.14 26.42
N CYS A 106 13.98 -7.16 25.54
CA CYS A 106 14.47 -7.41 24.20
C CYS A 106 16.00 -7.44 24.13
N PRO A 107 16.59 -8.33 23.30
CA PRO A 107 18.03 -8.34 23.10
C PRO A 107 18.50 -7.00 22.53
N ILE A 108 19.68 -6.55 22.95
CA ILE A 108 20.32 -5.38 22.34
C ILE A 108 20.85 -5.81 20.98
N CYS A 109 20.17 -5.38 19.92
CA CYS A 109 20.60 -5.61 18.56
C CYS A 109 20.21 -4.44 17.64
N TYR A 110 20.84 -4.38 16.47
CA TYR A 110 20.51 -3.41 15.44
C TYR A 110 19.34 -3.93 14.62
N SER A 111 18.27 -3.14 14.52
CA SER A 111 17.18 -3.37 13.59
C SER A 111 17.21 -2.28 12.54
N GLU A 112 17.17 -2.68 11.28
CA GLU A 112 17.12 -1.76 10.15
C GLU A 112 15.68 -1.72 9.65
N PRO A 113 15.10 -0.54 9.38
CA PRO A 113 13.76 -0.50 8.81
C PRO A 113 13.78 -1.04 7.37
N ASN A 114 12.69 -1.68 6.95
CA ASN A 114 12.54 -2.14 5.57
C ASN A 114 11.63 -1.17 4.80
N PRO A 115 12.17 -0.39 3.84
CA PRO A 115 11.40 0.60 3.10
C PRO A 115 10.49 0.00 2.02
N ASP A 116 10.57 -1.31 1.79
CA ASP A 116 9.81 -2.02 0.75
C ASP A 116 8.52 -2.63 1.29
N LEU A 117 8.29 -2.54 2.61
CA LEU A 117 7.09 -3.03 3.27
C LEU A 117 6.10 -1.89 3.51
N PHE A 118 4.82 -2.16 3.28
CA PHE A 118 3.73 -1.23 3.59
C PHE A 118 2.46 -1.97 4.00
N ALA A 119 1.56 -1.27 4.68
CA ALA A 119 0.22 -1.76 4.99
C ALA A 119 -0.82 -1.04 4.12
N TYR A 120 -1.93 -1.71 3.86
CA TYR A 120 -3.05 -1.17 3.10
C TYR A 120 -4.36 -1.85 3.50
N CYS A 121 -5.49 -1.22 3.18
CA CYS A 121 -6.81 -1.76 3.43
C CYS A 121 -7.34 -2.48 2.19
N GLU A 122 -7.69 -3.76 2.32
CA GLU A 122 -8.30 -4.53 1.23
C GLU A 122 -9.47 -5.36 1.74
N ALA A 123 -10.64 -5.13 1.15
CA ALA A 123 -11.89 -5.79 1.53
C ALA A 123 -12.22 -5.65 3.02
N GLY A 124 -11.97 -4.46 3.57
CA GLY A 124 -12.25 -4.12 4.97
C GLY A 124 -11.26 -4.72 5.97
N LEU A 125 -10.09 -5.18 5.50
CA LEU A 125 -9.05 -5.77 6.34
C LEU A 125 -7.66 -5.21 6.02
N CYS A 126 -6.91 -4.87 7.07
CA CYS A 126 -5.52 -4.47 6.95
C CYS A 126 -4.66 -5.65 6.47
N LYS A 127 -3.88 -5.39 5.42
CA LYS A 127 -2.92 -6.33 4.85
C LYS A 127 -1.57 -5.68 4.73
N GLY A 128 -0.53 -6.49 4.88
CA GLY A 128 0.82 -6.08 4.57
C GLY A 128 1.20 -6.53 3.17
N ALA A 129 2.00 -5.73 2.49
CA ALA A 129 2.62 -6.08 1.22
C ALA A 129 4.11 -5.75 1.24
N ASP A 130 4.85 -6.48 0.40
CA ASP A 130 6.25 -6.24 0.08
C ASP A 130 6.34 -5.96 -1.42
N VAL A 131 6.88 -4.81 -1.79
CA VAL A 131 7.07 -4.43 -3.20
C VAL A 131 7.98 -5.42 -3.92
N LYS A 132 9.00 -5.96 -3.25
CA LYS A 132 9.92 -6.94 -3.82
C LYS A 132 9.24 -8.29 -4.04
N GLY A 133 8.28 -8.65 -3.18
CA GLY A 133 7.54 -9.92 -3.28
C GLY A 133 6.43 -9.92 -4.33
N ASP A 134 6.00 -8.75 -4.82
CA ASP A 134 4.86 -8.66 -5.73
C ASP A 134 5.23 -9.03 -7.18
N PRO A 135 4.38 -9.78 -7.92
CA PRO A 135 4.63 -10.08 -9.33
C PRO A 135 4.76 -8.85 -10.24
N LEU A 136 4.13 -7.72 -9.88
CA LEU A 136 4.27 -6.45 -10.57
C LEU A 136 5.46 -5.62 -10.06
N GLY A 137 6.14 -6.11 -9.02
CA GLY A 137 7.38 -5.59 -8.44
C GLY A 137 8.64 -5.87 -9.28
N GLY A 138 8.49 -6.51 -10.44
CA GLY A 138 9.60 -6.91 -11.30
C GLY A 138 10.15 -5.80 -12.21
N CYS A 139 11.43 -5.90 -12.57
CA CYS A 139 12.10 -5.05 -13.56
C CYS A 139 12.98 -5.88 -14.51
N VAL A 140 13.30 -5.33 -15.69
CA VAL A 140 14.27 -5.91 -16.63
C VAL A 140 15.57 -5.11 -16.65
N GLY A 141 15.48 -3.80 -16.49
CA GLY A 141 16.64 -2.90 -16.40
C GLY A 141 16.35 -1.67 -15.54
N ALA A 142 17.40 -0.87 -15.27
CA ALA A 142 17.31 0.31 -14.40
C ALA A 142 16.28 1.34 -14.90
N SER A 143 16.02 1.42 -16.20
CA SER A 143 15.00 2.30 -16.79
C SER A 143 13.57 1.92 -16.43
N ASP A 144 13.34 0.72 -15.89
CA ASP A 144 12.03 0.26 -15.45
C ASP A 144 11.75 0.65 -14.00
N CYS A 145 12.75 1.22 -13.31
CA CYS A 145 12.69 1.56 -11.89
C CYS A 145 12.65 3.08 -11.68
N LYS A 146 11.98 3.51 -10.62
CA LYS A 146 12.01 4.89 -10.12
C LYS A 146 12.28 4.90 -8.62
N LEU A 147 12.96 5.93 -8.15
CA LEU A 147 13.07 6.20 -6.71
C LEU A 147 11.71 6.71 -6.18
N ARG A 148 11.47 6.45 -4.90
CA ARG A 148 10.41 7.07 -4.10
C ARG A 148 10.84 7.27 -2.65
N LEU A 149 10.32 8.33 -2.02
CA LEU A 149 10.33 8.51 -0.56
C LEU A 149 9.07 7.88 0.06
N GLY A 150 9.25 6.74 0.71
CA GLY A 150 8.16 5.97 1.29
C GLY A 150 7.22 5.32 0.26
N LEU A 151 6.26 4.56 0.80
CA LEU A 151 5.22 3.85 0.04
C LEU A 151 3.80 4.36 0.35
N GLU A 152 3.73 5.48 1.07
CA GLU A 152 2.52 6.24 1.32
C GLU A 152 1.88 6.72 0.01
N CYS A 153 0.59 7.08 0.05
CA CYS A 153 -0.14 7.58 -1.12
C CYS A 153 0.62 8.70 -1.83
N CYS A 154 1.09 9.68 -1.06
CA CYS A 154 1.86 10.79 -1.57
C CYS A 154 3.31 10.72 -1.11
N GLU A 155 4.20 10.97 -2.05
CA GLU A 155 5.62 11.02 -1.78
C GLU A 155 6.04 12.34 -1.11
N CYS A 156 5.29 13.39 -1.37
CA CYS A 156 5.62 14.72 -0.88
C CYS A 156 5.05 14.96 0.52
N GLY A 157 5.87 15.58 1.36
CA GLY A 157 5.64 15.65 2.80
C GLY A 157 6.37 14.54 3.58
N ASN A 158 6.93 13.54 2.89
CA ASN A 158 7.74 12.48 3.49
C ASN A 158 9.24 12.82 3.44
N GLU A 159 9.63 13.96 4.01
CA GLU A 159 11.05 14.36 4.08
C GLU A 159 11.89 13.39 4.92
N ASP A 160 11.26 12.74 5.90
CA ASP A 160 11.84 11.69 6.73
C ASP A 160 11.55 10.27 6.19
N GLY A 161 10.91 10.18 5.02
CA GLY A 161 10.57 8.91 4.38
C GLY A 161 11.82 8.13 3.99
N LEU A 162 11.77 6.82 4.18
CA LEU A 162 12.86 5.96 3.73
C LEU A 162 12.87 5.88 2.20
N LEU A 163 14.06 5.97 1.62
CA LEU A 163 14.24 5.88 0.17
C LEU A 163 14.07 4.42 -0.28
N THR A 164 13.17 4.20 -1.24
CA THR A 164 12.96 2.91 -1.91
C THR A 164 13.04 3.08 -3.43
N ALA A 165 13.12 1.97 -4.16
CA ALA A 165 13.00 1.92 -5.61
C ALA A 165 11.87 0.97 -6.00
N ILE A 166 10.92 1.44 -6.78
CA ILE A 166 9.80 0.65 -7.27
C ILE A 166 9.83 0.55 -8.80
N PRO A 167 9.23 -0.49 -9.41
CA PRO A 167 8.99 -0.46 -10.84
C PRO A 167 8.01 0.65 -11.20
N ILE A 168 8.27 1.33 -12.32
CA ILE A 168 7.38 2.37 -12.84
C ILE A 168 5.97 1.80 -13.11
N ALA A 169 5.89 0.55 -13.57
CA ALA A 169 4.62 -0.14 -13.79
C ALA A 169 3.85 -0.44 -12.49
N TYR A 170 4.53 -0.44 -11.34
CA TYR A 170 3.91 -0.67 -10.03
C TYR A 170 3.22 0.58 -9.48
N GLU A 171 3.55 1.77 -9.98
CA GLU A 171 3.10 3.04 -9.42
C GLU A 171 1.57 3.18 -9.37
N GLN A 172 0.87 2.78 -10.43
CA GLN A 172 -0.59 2.83 -10.46
C GLN A 172 -1.20 1.88 -9.42
N LYS A 173 -0.68 0.65 -9.33
CA LYS A 173 -1.16 -0.32 -8.34
C LYS A 173 -0.90 0.18 -6.92
N LEU A 174 0.29 0.73 -6.66
CA LEU A 174 0.59 1.31 -5.36
C LEU A 174 -0.43 2.39 -5.02
N GLN A 175 -0.69 3.33 -5.93
CA GLN A 175 -1.72 4.36 -5.73
C GLN A 175 -3.11 3.76 -5.45
N GLU A 176 -3.54 2.73 -6.19
CA GLU A 176 -4.81 2.06 -5.95
C GLU A 176 -4.89 1.36 -4.57
N LEU A 177 -3.76 0.91 -4.04
CA LEU A 177 -3.70 0.24 -2.74
C LEU A 177 -3.65 1.24 -1.57
N VAL A 178 -2.85 2.30 -1.68
CA VAL A 178 -2.56 3.19 -0.55
C VAL A 178 -3.31 4.53 -0.59
N CYS A 179 -3.87 4.93 -1.73
CA CYS A 179 -4.63 6.17 -1.84
C CYS A 179 -6.14 5.93 -1.70
N GLU A 180 -6.78 6.78 -0.90
CA GLU A 180 -8.23 6.86 -0.84
C GLU A 180 -8.83 7.40 -2.16
N PRO A 181 -10.04 6.94 -2.53
CA PRO A 181 -10.69 7.39 -3.75
C PRO A 181 -10.99 8.89 -3.70
N GLY A 182 -10.45 9.64 -4.66
CA GLY A 182 -10.62 11.09 -4.75
C GLY A 182 -9.57 11.89 -3.97
N PHE A 183 -8.64 11.21 -3.29
CA PHE A 183 -7.46 11.84 -2.72
C PHE A 183 -6.44 12.13 -3.83
N GLY A 184 -5.96 13.37 -3.89
CA GLY A 184 -4.97 13.81 -4.87
C GLY A 184 -3.71 14.30 -4.18
N CYS A 185 -2.56 13.87 -4.68
CA CYS A 185 -1.29 14.39 -4.19
C CYS A 185 -1.04 15.81 -4.71
N PRO A 186 -0.47 16.71 -3.89
CA PRO A 186 -0.06 18.02 -4.35
C PRO A 186 0.99 17.89 -5.46
N GLU A 187 1.02 18.82 -6.41
CA GLU A 187 2.14 18.91 -7.36
C GLU A 187 3.43 19.28 -6.62
N CYS A 188 4.43 18.42 -6.75
CA CYS A 188 5.69 18.56 -6.06
C CYS A 188 6.78 17.74 -6.78
N ALA A 189 8.03 18.12 -6.58
CA ALA A 189 9.19 17.38 -7.05
C ALA A 189 9.93 16.83 -5.81
N PRO A 190 9.86 15.51 -5.53
CA PRO A 190 10.63 14.90 -4.46
C PRO A 190 12.12 15.20 -4.63
N VAL A 191 12.79 15.50 -3.53
CA VAL A 191 14.24 15.71 -3.51
C VAL A 191 14.89 14.46 -2.94
N TYR A 192 15.56 13.69 -3.80
CA TYR A 192 16.28 12.50 -3.37
C TYR A 192 17.71 12.84 -2.89
N PRO A 193 18.28 12.02 -1.99
CA PRO A 193 19.69 12.10 -1.64
C PRO A 193 20.60 12.07 -2.87
N ILE A 194 21.65 12.89 -2.88
CA ILE A 194 22.65 12.92 -3.95
C ILE A 194 23.34 11.56 -4.03
N GLY A 195 23.50 11.03 -5.25
CA GLY A 195 24.17 9.75 -5.51
C GLY A 195 23.26 8.54 -5.38
N ALA A 196 22.00 8.71 -4.96
CA ALA A 196 21.01 7.63 -5.02
C ALA A 196 20.44 7.51 -6.44
N GLU A 197 20.45 6.29 -6.97
CA GLU A 197 19.87 5.94 -8.27
C GLU A 197 19.05 4.65 -8.18
N PRO A 198 17.95 4.52 -8.94
CA PRO A 198 17.21 3.28 -9.01
C PRO A 198 17.94 2.30 -9.92
N TRP A 199 18.05 1.04 -9.50
CA TRP A 199 18.70 -0.01 -10.28
C TRP A 199 17.86 -1.28 -10.29
N CYS A 200 18.01 -2.08 -11.34
CA CYS A 200 17.36 -3.39 -11.42
C CYS A 200 18.37 -4.49 -11.04
N GLU A 201 18.19 -5.11 -9.88
CA GLU A 201 19.03 -6.20 -9.39
C GLU A 201 18.21 -7.47 -9.22
N ALA A 202 18.65 -8.56 -9.85
CA ALA A 202 17.98 -9.86 -9.81
C ALA A 202 16.49 -9.83 -10.18
N GLY A 203 16.07 -8.85 -11.00
CA GLY A 203 14.67 -8.67 -11.40
C GLY A 203 13.84 -7.81 -10.45
N HIS A 204 14.45 -7.16 -9.46
CA HIS A 204 13.77 -6.26 -8.51
C HIS A 204 14.41 -4.87 -8.54
N CYS A 205 13.59 -3.84 -8.34
CA CYS A 205 14.10 -2.49 -8.19
C CYS A 205 14.75 -2.34 -6.81
N VAL A 206 15.96 -1.79 -6.79
CA VAL A 206 16.75 -1.51 -5.59
C VAL A 206 17.33 -0.10 -5.66
N VAL A 207 17.59 0.48 -4.50
CA VAL A 207 18.32 1.76 -4.40
C VAL A 207 19.81 1.46 -4.42
N MET A 208 20.53 2.08 -5.35
CA MET A 208 22.00 2.06 -5.38
C MET A 208 22.53 3.43 -4.98
N TYR A 209 23.51 3.45 -4.08
CA TYR A 209 24.27 4.65 -3.77
C TYR A 209 25.59 4.60 -4.52
N MET A 210 25.77 5.49 -5.49
CA MET A 210 27.06 5.69 -6.10
C MET A 210 27.93 6.47 -5.11
N ASP A 211 29.13 5.94 -4.80
CA ASP A 211 30.12 6.70 -4.05
C ASP A 211 30.29 8.06 -4.72
N ALA A 212 30.10 9.13 -3.95
CA ALA A 212 30.40 10.46 -4.44
C ALA A 212 31.83 10.46 -4.98
N PRO A 213 32.10 11.02 -6.18
CA PRO A 213 33.45 11.07 -6.72
C PRO A 213 34.35 11.67 -5.65
N SER A 214 35.32 10.89 -5.18
CA SER A 214 36.27 11.34 -4.18
C SER A 214 37.07 12.45 -4.84
N ASP A 215 36.78 13.72 -4.50
CA ASP A 215 37.55 14.87 -4.95
C ASP A 215 39.03 14.59 -4.69
N SER A 216 39.76 14.25 -5.76
CA SER A 216 41.18 13.86 -5.76
C SER A 216 42.04 15.05 -6.14
#